data_AF-A0A1T5BKM0-F1
#
_entry.id   AF-A0A1T5BKM0-F1
#
_cell.length_a   1.000
_cell.length_b   1.000
_cell.length_c   1.000
_cell.angle_alpha   90.00
_cell.angle_beta   90.00
_cell.angle_gamma   90.00
#
_symmetry.space_group_name_H-M   'P 1'
#
loop_
_entity.id
_entity.type
_entity.pdbx_description
1 polymer ?
#
loop_
_entity_poly.entity_id
_entity_poly.type
_entity_poly.pdbx_seq_one_letter_code
_entity_poly.pdbx_strand_id
1 'polypeptide(L)'
;MPVDADTYLLLGTNMGNRILLLQQARNEIAQEIGSIAKMSSIYETAAWGNEDQPNFLNQVVLVTTPLQPHLLLEKINAIEKKLGRQRVKKWESRPIDIDILWYADQLIDEVNLQVPHMHLPDRRFALIPLQEIAPSLIHPASKKTVTEMLNDSPDRLPVHLYKQ
;
A
#
# COMPACT_ATOMS: atom_id res chain seq x y z
N MET A 1 -27.57 6.28 1.09
CA MET A 1 -26.33 6.93 1.56
C MET A 1 -25.19 5.98 1.19
N PRO A 2 -24.04 6.46 0.66
CA PRO A 2 -22.88 5.59 0.56
C PRO A 2 -22.54 5.14 1.99
N VAL A 3 -22.37 3.84 2.17
CA VAL A 3 -21.85 3.29 3.43
C VAL A 3 -20.33 3.43 3.34
N ASP A 4 -19.71 3.92 4.41
CA ASP A 4 -18.24 3.99 4.47
C ASP A 4 -17.65 2.59 4.25
N ALA A 5 -16.52 2.55 3.54
CA ALA A 5 -15.83 1.32 3.17
C ALA A 5 -14.42 1.30 3.78
N ASP A 6 -13.99 0.13 4.22
CA ASP A 6 -12.62 -0.09 4.69
C ASP A 6 -11.70 -0.44 3.51
N THR A 7 -10.55 0.24 3.42
CA THR A 7 -9.52 -0.02 2.42
C THR A 7 -8.15 -0.13 3.09
N TYR A 8 -7.31 -1.04 2.58
CA TYR A 8 -5.93 -1.17 3.01
C TYR A 8 -5.04 -0.54 1.95
N LEU A 9 -4.28 0.49 2.33
CA LEU A 9 -3.35 1.20 1.46
C LEU A 9 -1.91 0.90 1.87
N LEU A 10 -1.05 0.63 0.89
CA LEU A 10 0.39 0.53 1.10
C LEU A 10 1.05 1.85 0.73
N LEU A 11 1.80 2.43 1.66
CA LEU A 11 2.63 3.62 1.45
C LEU A 11 4.08 3.17 1.29
N GLY A 12 4.75 3.61 0.22
CA GLY A 12 6.15 3.26 -0.07
C GLY A 12 7.00 4.46 -0.48
N THR A 13 8.20 4.60 0.04
CA THR A 13 9.12 5.71 -0.33
C THR A 13 10.58 5.30 -0.27
N ASN A 14 11.37 5.68 -1.28
CA ASN A 14 12.82 5.41 -1.30
C ASN A 14 13.69 6.62 -1.63
N MET A 15 13.11 7.82 -1.68
CA MET A 15 13.83 9.06 -1.99
C MET A 15 13.59 10.14 -0.94
N GLY A 16 14.56 11.05 -0.80
CA GLY A 16 14.44 12.20 0.10
C GLY A 16 14.29 11.82 1.57
N ASN A 17 13.56 12.62 2.34
CA ASN A 17 13.25 12.31 3.73
C ASN A 17 12.07 11.33 3.80
N ARG A 18 12.39 10.04 3.70
CA ARG A 18 11.43 8.91 3.66
C ARG A 18 10.43 8.93 4.82
N ILE A 19 10.89 9.22 6.06
CA ILE A 19 9.98 9.28 7.23
C ILE A 19 9.01 10.45 7.12
N LEU A 20 9.50 11.63 6.73
CA LEU A 20 8.66 12.81 6.52
C LEU A 20 7.62 12.57 5.41
N LEU A 21 8.02 11.91 4.32
CA LEU A 21 7.12 11.60 3.21
C LEU A 21 6.01 10.63 3.61
N LEU A 22 6.32 9.59 4.39
CA LEU A 22 5.28 8.71 4.96
C LEU A 22 4.33 9.50 5.87
N GLN A 23 4.86 10.39 6.72
CA GLN A 23 4.03 11.23 7.58
C GLN A 23 3.11 12.18 6.78
N GLN A 24 3.65 12.84 5.75
CA GLN A 24 2.88 13.71 4.88
C GLN A 24 1.79 12.93 4.13
N ALA A 25 2.12 11.76 3.57
CA ALA A 25 1.14 10.90 2.90
C ALA A 25 -0.03 10.53 3.83
N ARG A 26 0.25 10.16 5.07
CA ARG A 26 -0.81 9.87 6.06
C ARG A 26 -1.68 11.10 6.37
N ASN A 27 -1.09 12.28 6.50
CA ASN A 27 -1.84 13.50 6.74
C ASN A 27 -2.76 13.84 5.56
N GLU A 28 -2.27 13.70 4.33
CA GLU A 28 -3.06 13.92 3.12
C GLU A 28 -4.19 12.90 2.98
N ILE A 29 -3.92 11.60 3.27
CA ILE A 29 -4.95 10.56 3.29
C ILE A 29 -6.05 10.89 4.30
N ALA A 30 -5.67 11.29 5.52
CA ALA A 30 -6.61 11.65 6.57
C ALA A 30 -7.49 12.86 6.19
N GLN A 31 -6.98 13.78 5.38
CA GLN A 31 -7.70 14.98 4.94
C GLN A 31 -8.58 14.73 3.71
N GLU A 32 -8.09 13.97 2.73
CA GLU A 32 -8.68 13.89 1.39
C GLU A 32 -9.39 12.58 1.08
N ILE A 33 -9.07 11.51 1.82
CA ILE A 33 -9.56 10.15 1.53
C ILE A 33 -10.46 9.63 2.65
N GLY A 34 -10.03 9.70 3.91
CA GLY A 34 -10.79 9.13 5.02
C GLY A 34 -9.95 8.91 6.28
N SER A 35 -10.60 8.49 7.36
CA SER A 35 -9.93 8.32 8.65
C SER A 35 -9.05 7.07 8.65
N ILE A 36 -7.79 7.23 9.06
CA ILE A 36 -6.87 6.11 9.28
C ILE A 36 -7.23 5.43 10.61
N ALA A 37 -7.77 4.22 10.54
CA ALA A 37 -8.17 3.44 11.71
C ALA A 37 -7.01 2.65 12.33
N LYS A 38 -6.07 2.16 11.50
CA LYS A 38 -4.86 1.43 11.95
C LYS A 38 -3.68 1.72 11.05
N MET A 39 -2.48 1.57 11.59
CA MET A 39 -1.22 1.66 10.86
C MET A 39 -0.32 0.51 11.30
N SER A 40 0.37 -0.13 10.36
CA SER A 40 1.46 -1.03 10.66
C SER A 40 2.67 -0.24 11.20
N SER A 41 3.65 -0.96 11.71
CA SER A 41 5.00 -0.46 11.85
C SER A 41 5.59 -0.07 10.49
N ILE A 42 6.67 0.71 10.49
CA ILE A 42 7.42 1.04 9.28
C ILE A 42 8.46 -0.06 9.05
N TYR A 43 8.56 -0.54 7.81
CA TYR A 43 9.51 -1.56 7.41
C TYR A 43 10.46 -1.01 6.36
N GLU A 44 11.76 -1.30 6.51
CA GLU A 44 12.74 -1.08 5.44
C GLU A 44 12.86 -2.34 4.59
N THR A 45 12.77 -2.19 3.28
CA THR A 45 12.73 -3.31 2.33
C THR A 45 13.60 -3.05 1.12
N ALA A 46 14.15 -4.12 0.54
CA ALA A 46 14.78 -4.03 -0.77
C ALA A 46 13.77 -3.57 -1.84
N ALA A 47 14.27 -2.98 -2.92
CA ALA A 47 13.45 -2.62 -4.07
C ALA A 47 13.01 -3.89 -4.82
N TRP A 48 11.71 -4.00 -5.11
CA TRP A 48 11.16 -5.16 -5.83
C TRP A 48 11.27 -4.96 -7.34
N GLY A 49 11.83 -5.94 -8.04
CA GLY A 49 11.96 -5.95 -9.51
C GLY A 49 13.21 -5.25 -10.07
N ASN A 50 13.65 -4.13 -9.47
CA ASN A 50 14.93 -3.49 -9.79
C ASN A 50 15.70 -3.20 -8.50
N GLU A 51 16.61 -4.10 -8.15
CA GLU A 51 17.36 -4.09 -6.89
C GLU A 51 18.49 -3.04 -6.86
N ASP A 52 18.86 -2.44 -8.00
CA ASP A 52 19.87 -1.36 -8.09
C ASP A 52 19.29 0.01 -7.65
N GLN A 53 18.53 0.03 -6.56
CA GLN A 53 17.87 1.21 -6.02
C GLN A 53 17.97 1.29 -4.49
N PRO A 54 17.88 2.50 -3.90
CA PRO A 54 17.80 2.64 -2.46
C PRO A 54 16.64 1.84 -1.87
N ASN A 55 16.83 1.33 -0.65
CA ASN A 55 15.79 0.64 0.10
C ASN A 55 14.56 1.54 0.30
N PHE A 56 13.38 0.93 0.23
CA PHE A 56 12.11 1.57 0.52
C PHE A 56 11.82 1.54 2.02
N LEU A 57 11.15 2.57 2.52
CA LEU A 57 10.32 2.46 3.71
C LEU A 57 8.89 2.19 3.27
N ASN A 58 8.28 1.16 3.84
CA ASN A 58 6.92 0.72 3.56
C ASN A 58 6.07 0.71 4.84
N GLN A 59 4.80 1.08 4.72
CA GLN A 59 3.82 1.04 5.81
C GLN A 59 2.42 0.79 5.24
N VAL A 60 1.66 -0.12 5.84
CA VAL A 60 0.26 -0.35 5.50
C VAL A 60 -0.64 0.42 6.46
N VAL A 61 -1.67 1.06 5.92
CA VAL A 61 -2.69 1.77 6.69
C VAL A 61 -4.09 1.24 6.35
N LEU A 62 -4.92 1.05 7.38
CA LEU A 62 -6.35 0.80 7.23
C LEU A 62 -7.08 2.13 7.26
N VAL A 63 -7.85 2.41 6.22
CA VAL A 63 -8.60 3.65 6.07
C VAL A 63 -10.08 3.34 5.90
N THR A 64 -10.92 4.03 6.64
CA THR A 64 -12.37 4.03 6.43
C THR A 64 -12.72 5.26 5.58
N THR A 65 -13.30 5.04 4.41
CA THR A 65 -13.51 6.08 3.39
C THR A 65 -14.94 6.08 2.83
N PRO A 66 -15.56 7.25 2.60
CA PRO A 66 -16.82 7.35 1.87
C PRO A 66 -16.63 7.28 0.34
N LEU A 67 -15.38 7.30 -0.14
CA LEU A 67 -15.06 7.39 -1.57
C LEU A 67 -15.24 6.04 -2.25
N GLN A 68 -15.87 6.05 -3.42
CA GLN A 68 -15.90 4.90 -4.32
C GLN A 68 -14.49 4.60 -4.87
N PRO A 69 -14.20 3.35 -5.31
CA PRO A 69 -12.85 2.93 -5.71
C PRO A 69 -12.17 3.82 -6.76
N HIS A 70 -12.91 4.26 -7.78
CA HIS A 70 -12.41 5.17 -8.82
C HIS A 70 -11.97 6.52 -8.24
N LEU A 71 -12.81 7.11 -7.39
CA LEU A 71 -12.51 8.40 -6.78
C LEU A 71 -11.38 8.28 -5.75
N LEU A 72 -11.30 7.16 -5.03
CA LEU A 72 -10.16 6.82 -4.18
C LEU A 72 -8.86 6.81 -4.98
N LEU A 73 -8.82 6.13 -6.12
CA LEU A 73 -7.66 6.08 -7.01
C LEU A 73 -7.27 7.47 -7.53
N GLU A 74 -8.24 8.29 -7.94
CA GLU A 74 -8.01 9.68 -8.36
C GLU A 74 -7.38 10.53 -7.23
N LYS A 75 -7.91 10.42 -6.01
CA LYS A 75 -7.37 11.13 -4.84
C LYS A 75 -5.96 10.66 -4.49
N ILE A 76 -5.71 9.36 -4.52
CA ILE A 76 -4.37 8.79 -4.35
C ILE A 76 -3.38 9.39 -5.36
N ASN A 77 -3.72 9.37 -6.65
CA ASN A 77 -2.87 9.93 -7.70
C ASN A 77 -2.58 11.43 -7.47
N ALA A 78 -3.57 12.18 -6.99
CA ALA A 78 -3.41 13.60 -6.67
C ALA A 78 -2.48 13.83 -5.47
N ILE A 79 -2.59 13.01 -4.41
CA ILE A 79 -1.69 13.06 -3.24
C ILE A 79 -0.25 12.76 -3.65
N GLU A 80 -0.02 11.71 -4.44
CA GLU A 80 1.31 11.37 -4.91
C GLU A 80 1.94 12.49 -5.72
N LYS A 81 1.17 13.11 -6.61
CA LYS A 81 1.61 14.26 -7.40
C LYS A 81 1.94 15.45 -6.50
N LYS A 82 1.11 15.73 -5.48
CA LYS A 82 1.35 16.79 -4.49
C LYS A 82 2.64 16.58 -3.71
N LEU A 83 2.97 15.33 -3.41
CA LEU A 83 4.19 14.93 -2.70
C LEU A 83 5.40 14.70 -3.62
N GLY A 84 5.32 15.13 -4.88
CA GLY A 84 6.45 15.20 -5.80
C GLY A 84 6.65 13.97 -6.69
N ARG A 85 5.72 13.02 -6.73
CA ARG A 85 5.78 11.90 -7.69
C ARG A 85 5.65 12.43 -9.12
N GLN A 86 6.70 12.22 -9.93
CA GLN A 86 6.68 12.43 -11.38
C GLN A 86 6.69 11.07 -12.09
N ARG A 87 5.72 10.81 -12.96
CA ARG A 87 5.64 9.55 -13.72
C ARG A 87 6.57 9.62 -14.93
N VAL A 88 7.83 9.22 -14.75
CA VAL A 88 8.85 9.23 -15.82
C VAL A 88 8.99 7.84 -16.44
N LYS A 89 9.37 6.80 -15.69
CA LYS A 89 9.32 5.39 -16.14
C LYS A 89 8.76 4.42 -15.09
N LYS A 90 8.40 3.21 -15.56
CA LYS A 90 7.93 2.10 -14.72
C LYS A 90 9.08 1.62 -13.81
N TRP A 91 8.78 1.41 -12.53
CA TRP A 91 9.69 0.88 -11.50
C TRP A 91 10.94 1.73 -11.19
N GLU A 92 10.92 3.03 -11.47
CA GLU A 92 11.95 3.95 -10.97
C GLU A 92 11.70 4.33 -9.51
N SER A 93 12.76 4.83 -8.86
CA SER A 93 12.69 5.41 -7.52
C SER A 93 11.69 6.55 -7.51
N ARG A 94 10.94 6.68 -6.41
CA ARG A 94 9.89 7.69 -6.29
C ARG A 94 9.79 8.26 -4.87
N PRO A 95 9.42 9.54 -4.72
CA PRO A 95 9.22 10.14 -3.40
C PRO A 95 8.15 9.43 -2.59
N ILE A 96 7.03 9.05 -3.20
CA ILE A 96 5.97 8.28 -2.55
C ILE A 96 5.22 7.43 -3.59
N ASP A 97 4.80 6.24 -3.18
CA ASP A 97 3.86 5.34 -3.85
C ASP A 97 2.72 5.05 -2.87
N ILE A 98 1.48 5.05 -3.35
CA ILE A 98 0.31 4.66 -2.57
C ILE A 98 -0.49 3.64 -3.40
N ASP A 99 -0.43 2.37 -2.99
CA ASP A 99 -1.16 1.28 -3.67
C ASP A 99 -2.42 0.90 -2.88
N ILE A 100 -3.54 0.69 -3.59
CA ILE A 100 -4.75 0.10 -3.01
C ILE A 100 -4.56 -1.42 -2.96
N LEU A 101 -4.39 -1.99 -1.75
CA LEU A 101 -4.25 -3.43 -1.57
C LEU A 101 -5.61 -4.14 -1.53
N TRP A 102 -6.59 -3.53 -0.86
CA TRP A 102 -7.96 -4.03 -0.70
C TRP A 102 -8.95 -2.88 -0.68
N TYR A 103 -10.20 -3.15 -1.05
CA TYR A 103 -11.33 -2.24 -0.89
C TYR A 103 -12.58 -3.04 -0.54
N ALA A 104 -13.02 -2.91 0.72
CA ALA A 104 -14.10 -3.69 1.32
C ALA A 104 -13.94 -5.19 0.98
N ASP A 105 -15.02 -5.82 0.52
CA ASP A 105 -15.10 -7.19 0.02
C ASP A 105 -15.15 -7.25 -1.52
N GLN A 106 -14.81 -6.16 -2.21
CA GLN A 106 -14.97 -6.06 -3.66
C GLN A 106 -13.86 -6.79 -4.43
N LEU A 107 -14.27 -7.39 -5.55
CA LEU A 107 -13.41 -7.81 -6.64
C LEU A 107 -13.56 -6.79 -7.77
N ILE A 108 -12.49 -6.05 -8.04
CA ILE A 108 -12.45 -5.04 -9.11
C ILE A 108 -11.44 -5.53 -10.13
N ASP A 109 -11.86 -5.67 -11.38
CA ASP A 109 -10.99 -6.04 -12.51
C ASP A 109 -11.25 -5.07 -13.67
N GLU A 110 -10.61 -3.91 -13.56
CA GLU A 110 -10.70 -2.85 -14.56
C GLU A 110 -9.30 -2.49 -15.06
N VAL A 111 -9.22 -1.90 -16.25
CA VAL A 111 -7.95 -1.57 -16.92
C VAL A 111 -6.99 -0.77 -16.04
N ASN A 112 -7.52 0.10 -15.17
CA ASN A 112 -6.73 1.00 -14.35
C ASN A 112 -6.76 0.66 -12.85
N LEU A 113 -7.55 -0.33 -12.42
CA LEU A 113 -7.73 -0.67 -11.02
C LEU A 113 -8.05 -2.17 -10.88
N GLN A 114 -7.18 -2.88 -10.16
CA GLN A 114 -7.39 -4.28 -9.81
C GLN A 114 -7.32 -4.43 -8.29
N VAL A 115 -8.41 -4.92 -7.68
CA VAL A 115 -8.56 -5.09 -6.24
C VAL A 115 -9.12 -6.49 -5.92
N PRO A 116 -8.52 -7.25 -4.98
CA PRO A 116 -7.24 -6.97 -4.31
C PRO A 116 -6.07 -6.83 -5.29
N HIS A 117 -5.02 -6.12 -4.87
CA HIS A 117 -3.89 -5.82 -5.74
C HIS A 117 -3.27 -7.11 -6.33
N MET A 118 -3.23 -7.22 -7.66
CA MET A 118 -2.88 -8.46 -8.37
C MET A 118 -1.55 -9.11 -7.93
N HIS A 119 -0.52 -8.31 -7.66
CA HIS A 119 0.82 -8.79 -7.29
C HIS A 119 1.05 -8.90 -5.80
N LEU A 120 0.03 -8.64 -4.98
CA LEU A 120 0.18 -8.72 -3.53
C LEU A 120 0.70 -10.09 -3.05
N PRO A 121 0.23 -11.25 -3.58
CA PRO A 121 0.76 -12.55 -3.16
C PRO A 121 2.28 -12.70 -3.35
N ASP A 122 2.88 -11.89 -4.21
CA ASP A 122 4.30 -11.95 -4.60
C ASP A 122 5.16 -10.86 -3.95
N ARG A 123 4.63 -10.13 -2.97
CA ARG A 123 5.26 -8.92 -2.41
C ARG A 123 5.30 -8.96 -0.88
N ARG A 124 6.41 -9.43 -0.32
CA ARG A 124 6.61 -9.48 1.15
C ARG A 124 6.61 -8.10 1.78
N PHE A 125 7.11 -7.09 1.07
CA PHE A 125 7.10 -5.70 1.55
C PHE A 125 5.70 -5.13 1.77
N ALA A 126 4.67 -5.73 1.15
CA ALA A 126 3.27 -5.41 1.37
C ALA A 126 2.61 -6.38 2.36
N LEU A 127 2.88 -7.69 2.22
CA LEU A 127 2.25 -8.74 3.03
C LEU A 127 2.68 -8.69 4.51
N ILE A 128 3.94 -8.41 4.82
CA ILE A 128 4.44 -8.35 6.21
C ILE A 128 3.77 -7.21 7.00
N PRO A 129 3.81 -5.93 6.56
CA PRO A 129 3.11 -4.87 7.28
C PRO A 129 1.60 -5.06 7.30
N LEU A 130 1.02 -5.65 6.25
CA LEU A 130 -0.41 -5.97 6.27
C LEU A 130 -0.75 -7.05 7.31
N GLN A 131 0.06 -8.11 7.39
CA GLN A 131 -0.12 -9.19 8.36
C GLN A 131 -0.15 -8.65 9.79
N GLU A 132 0.66 -7.63 10.11
CA GLU A 132 0.70 -7.00 11.43
C GLU A 132 -0.68 -6.47 11.86
N ILE A 133 -1.46 -5.91 10.94
CA ILE A 133 -2.73 -5.25 11.27
C ILE A 133 -3.97 -6.03 10.85
N ALA A 134 -3.82 -7.01 9.96
CA ALA A 134 -4.91 -7.77 9.36
C ALA A 134 -4.52 -9.24 9.01
N PRO A 135 -4.01 -10.03 9.97
CA PRO A 135 -3.44 -11.36 9.69
C PRO A 135 -4.48 -12.37 9.18
N SER A 136 -5.74 -12.19 9.56
CA SER A 136 -6.89 -13.04 9.22
C SER A 136 -7.73 -12.52 8.06
N LEU A 137 -7.33 -11.41 7.42
CA LEU A 137 -8.05 -10.88 6.26
C LEU A 137 -8.01 -11.91 5.12
N ILE A 138 -9.18 -12.28 4.60
CA ILE A 138 -9.33 -13.34 3.61
C ILE A 138 -9.34 -12.72 2.21
N HIS A 139 -8.44 -13.18 1.35
CA HIS A 139 -8.41 -12.78 -0.04
C HIS A 139 -9.65 -13.34 -0.78
N PRO A 140 -10.50 -12.49 -1.39
CA PRO A 140 -11.78 -12.91 -1.98
C PRO A 140 -11.66 -13.99 -3.06
N ALA A 141 -10.60 -13.97 -3.88
CA ALA A 141 -10.38 -14.99 -4.92
C ALA A 141 -9.74 -16.30 -4.39
N SER A 142 -8.53 -16.23 -3.81
CA SER A 142 -7.80 -17.43 -3.37
C SER A 142 -8.35 -18.07 -2.08
N LYS A 143 -9.21 -17.36 -1.33
CA LYS A 143 -9.74 -17.75 -0.01
C LYS A 143 -8.67 -17.97 1.06
N LYS A 144 -7.45 -17.51 0.81
CA LYS A 144 -6.33 -17.54 1.76
C LYS A 144 -6.37 -16.31 2.64
N THR A 145 -6.02 -16.49 3.91
CA THR A 145 -5.71 -15.39 4.82
C THR A 145 -4.41 -14.68 4.40
N VAL A 146 -4.21 -13.44 4.83
CA VAL A 146 -2.93 -12.73 4.65
C VAL A 146 -1.75 -13.54 5.20
N THR A 147 -1.94 -14.25 6.33
CA THR A 147 -0.91 -15.11 6.91
C THR A 147 -0.55 -16.27 5.98
N GLU A 148 -1.54 -16.95 5.40
CA GLU A 148 -1.30 -18.03 4.43
C GLU A 148 -0.66 -17.49 3.14
N MET A 149 -1.12 -16.34 2.64
CA MET A 149 -0.51 -15.68 1.48
C MET A 149 0.97 -15.36 1.72
N LEU A 150 1.33 -14.86 2.91
CA LEU A 150 2.72 -14.57 3.25
C LEU A 150 3.58 -15.84 3.34
N ASN A 151 3.03 -16.93 3.89
CA ASN A 151 3.73 -18.21 3.96
C ASN A 151 3.98 -18.81 2.56
N ASP A 152 3.03 -18.63 1.65
CA ASP A 152 3.08 -19.15 0.29
C ASP A 152 3.84 -18.24 -0.69
N SER A 153 4.09 -16.99 -0.32
CA SER A 153 4.72 -15.98 -1.19
C SER A 153 6.06 -16.50 -1.74
N PRO A 154 6.33 -16.40 -3.05
CA PRO A 154 7.61 -16.81 -3.64
C PRO A 154 8.74 -15.80 -3.35
N ASP A 155 8.40 -14.56 -3.01
CA ASP A 155 9.37 -13.50 -2.70
C ASP A 155 10.23 -13.88 -1.49
N ARG A 156 11.52 -13.54 -1.54
CA ARG A 156 12.53 -13.79 -0.49
C ARG A 156 13.31 -12.54 -0.13
N LEU A 157 12.93 -11.38 -0.68
CA LEU A 157 13.59 -10.12 -0.42
C LEU A 157 13.51 -9.76 1.08
N PRO A 158 14.57 -9.11 1.60
CA PRO A 158 14.62 -8.72 3.00
C PRO A 158 13.57 -7.66 3.33
N VAL A 159 12.92 -7.85 4.48
CA VAL A 159 11.96 -6.92 5.07
C VAL A 159 12.28 -6.84 6.55
N HIS A 160 12.72 -5.65 6.99
CA HIS A 160 13.19 -5.42 8.34
C HIS A 160 12.34 -4.35 9.01
N LEU A 161 12.01 -4.54 10.29
CA LEU A 161 11.38 -3.49 11.08
C LEU A 161 12.32 -2.28 11.13
N TYR A 162 11.87 -1.13 10.68
CA TYR A 162 12.64 0.09 10.72
C TYR A 162 12.59 0.69 12.12
N LYS A 163 13.72 0.63 12.84
CA LYS A 163 13.89 1.26 14.15
C LYS A 163 14.56 2.61 13.96
N GLN A 164 13.93 3.67 14.47
CA GLN A 164 14.51 5.01 14.54
C GLN A 164 15.65 5.07 15.55
#